data_AF-A0A5N3S0K0-F1
#
_entry.id   AF-A0A5N3S0K0-F1
#
_cell.length_a   1.000
_cell.length_b   1.000
_cell.length_c   1.000
_cell.angle_alpha   90.00
_cell.angle_beta   90.00
_cell.angle_gamma   90.00
#
_symmetry.space_group_name_H-M   'P 1'
#
loop_
_entity.id
_entity.type
_entity.pdbx_description
1 polymer ?
#
loop_
_entity_poly.entity_id
_entity_poly.type
_entity_poly.pdbx_seq_one_letter_code
_entity_poly.pdbx_strand_id
1 'polypeptide(L)'
;MSERLLVICIFICSGFAILPFLNLPTLETNTTFIASYGSYLSGTVAPMIALFAFWAVLKTINYQQEQIAQLSIDSQKQEIIRCLEKLEVQIKECLTNHNVPVRLEDEDEAEVSEYTLYQLMTMLFFSTMYTQRIKKSSYYKEKSRGKTDYMIFESVCMTTLYISRMADYIAAYRKLSDDKFVTGFYYDKYRELAKRLHNLEYLNSDKYEFWREKPETKPQLDLK
;
A
#
# COMPACT_ATOMS: atom_id res chain seq x y z
N MET A 1 -27.04 -21.07 7.57
CA MET A 1 -28.25 -21.68 8.16
C MET A 1 -29.13 -20.53 8.64
N SER A 2 -30.35 -20.37 8.13
CA SER A 2 -31.13 -19.15 8.41
C SER A 2 -31.50 -19.09 9.89
N GLU A 3 -31.53 -17.90 10.47
CA GLU A 3 -31.93 -17.67 11.87
C GLU A 3 -33.25 -18.38 12.22
N ARG A 4 -34.12 -18.56 11.23
CA ARG A 4 -35.39 -19.29 11.33
C ARG A 4 -35.22 -20.75 11.75
N LEU A 5 -34.18 -21.44 11.25
CA LEU A 5 -33.92 -22.84 11.58
C LEU A 5 -33.46 -23.01 13.04
N LEU A 6 -32.71 -22.03 13.55
CA LEU A 6 -32.25 -21.98 14.93
C LEU A 6 -33.41 -21.76 15.89
N VAL A 7 -34.31 -20.82 15.56
CA VAL A 7 -35.53 -20.57 16.34
C VAL A 7 -36.42 -21.81 16.37
N ILE A 8 -36.58 -22.51 15.24
CA ILE A 8 -37.35 -23.76 15.17
C ILE A 8 -36.73 -24.86 16.05
N CYS A 9 -35.41 -25.03 16.04
CA CYS A 9 -34.73 -25.99 16.91
C CYS A 9 -34.89 -25.65 18.41
N ILE A 10 -34.81 -24.37 18.79
CA ILE A 10 -35.04 -23.92 20.16
C ILE A 10 -36.48 -24.24 20.59
N PHE A 11 -37.47 -23.99 19.74
CA PHE A 11 -38.87 -24.30 20.02
C PHE A 11 -39.13 -25.80 20.16
N ILE A 12 -38.53 -26.63 19.30
CA ILE A 12 -38.65 -28.09 19.37
C ILE A 12 -38.03 -28.64 20.65
N CYS A 13 -36.83 -28.19 21.02
CA CYS A 13 -36.17 -28.62 22.26
C CYS A 13 -36.89 -28.12 23.52
N SER A 14 -37.42 -26.90 23.50
CA SER A 14 -38.28 -26.39 24.57
C SER A 14 -39.54 -27.24 24.72
N GLY A 15 -40.15 -27.62 23.60
CA GLY A 15 -41.30 -28.53 23.55
C GLY A 15 -40.97 -29.90 24.15
N PHE A 16 -39.83 -30.50 23.79
CA PHE A 16 -39.38 -31.77 24.36
C PHE A 16 -39.05 -31.70 25.86
N ALA A 17 -38.56 -30.56 26.35
CA ALA A 17 -38.29 -30.35 27.78
C ALA A 17 -39.58 -30.27 28.62
N ILE A 18 -40.67 -29.74 28.05
CA ILE A 18 -41.96 -29.55 28.74
C ILE A 18 -42.86 -30.79 28.61
N LEU A 19 -42.67 -31.60 27.56
CA LEU A 19 -43.45 -32.81 27.25
C LEU A 19 -43.64 -33.79 28.42
N PRO A 20 -42.64 -34.06 29.29
CA PRO A 20 -42.80 -34.91 30.47
C PRO A 20 -43.79 -34.37 31.50
N PHE A 21 -43.99 -33.05 31.56
CA PHE A 21 -44.88 -32.38 32.53
C PHE A 21 -46.33 -32.30 32.07
N LEU A 22 -46.61 -32.53 30.78
CA LEU A 22 -47.97 -32.47 30.23
C LEU A 22 -48.86 -33.67 30.61
N ASN A 23 -48.30 -34.73 31.23
CA ASN A 23 -49.01 -35.98 31.51
C ASN A 23 -48.82 -36.53 32.94
N LEU A 24 -48.30 -35.76 33.92
CA LEU A 24 -48.03 -36.26 35.27
C LEU A 24 -48.92 -35.60 36.35
N PRO A 25 -49.67 -36.37 37.16
CA PRO A 25 -50.25 -35.89 38.41
C PRO A 25 -49.14 -35.56 39.42
N THR A 26 -49.42 -34.58 40.28
CA THR A 26 -48.52 -33.87 41.20
C THR A 26 -47.49 -34.74 41.95
N LEU A 27 -46.26 -34.21 42.06
CA LEU A 27 -45.06 -34.87 42.60
C LEU A 27 -45.20 -35.38 44.05
N GLU A 28 -45.14 -36.70 44.23
CA GLU A 28 -44.40 -37.27 45.36
C GLU A 28 -42.90 -37.30 44.99
N THR A 29 -42.05 -36.72 45.84
CA THR A 29 -40.61 -36.55 45.60
C THR A 29 -39.86 -37.88 45.56
N ASN A 30 -39.88 -38.54 44.40
CA ASN A 30 -39.07 -39.72 44.14
C ASN A 30 -37.69 -39.29 43.56
N THR A 31 -36.62 -39.53 44.32
CA THR A 31 -35.24 -39.15 43.96
C THR A 31 -34.75 -39.80 42.67
N THR A 32 -35.26 -40.98 42.32
CA THR A 32 -34.93 -41.65 41.05
C THR A 32 -35.50 -40.94 39.82
N PHE A 33 -36.67 -40.31 39.94
CA PHE A 33 -37.26 -39.49 38.88
C PHE A 33 -36.46 -38.21 38.63
N ILE A 34 -35.98 -37.57 39.70
CA ILE A 34 -35.14 -36.37 39.60
C ILE A 34 -33.81 -36.69 38.93
N ALA A 35 -33.20 -37.83 39.27
CA ALA A 35 -31.95 -38.27 38.65
C ALA A 35 -32.11 -38.59 37.15
N SER A 36 -33.16 -39.32 36.76
CA SER A 36 -33.42 -39.65 35.35
C SER A 36 -33.79 -38.43 34.53
N TYR A 37 -34.54 -37.47 35.10
CA TYR A 37 -34.82 -36.19 34.47
C TYR A 37 -33.56 -35.33 34.30
N GLY A 38 -32.70 -35.27 35.32
CA GLY A 38 -31.42 -34.58 35.24
C GLY A 38 -30.51 -35.16 34.15
N SER A 39 -30.46 -36.49 34.02
CA SER A 39 -29.73 -37.15 32.93
C SER A 39 -30.33 -36.88 31.55
N TYR A 40 -31.66 -36.87 31.42
CA TYR A 40 -32.34 -36.54 30.16
C TYR A 40 -32.09 -35.09 29.74
N LEU A 41 -32.26 -34.15 30.67
CA LEU A 41 -32.06 -32.72 30.44
C LEU A 41 -30.59 -32.41 30.15
N SER A 42 -29.66 -33.05 30.86
CA SER A 42 -28.22 -32.98 30.54
C SER A 42 -27.92 -33.52 29.14
N GLY A 43 -28.48 -34.69 28.78
CA GLY A 43 -28.28 -35.34 27.49
C GLY A 43 -28.85 -34.56 26.29
N THR A 44 -29.86 -33.71 26.50
CA THR A 44 -30.49 -32.89 25.44
C THR A 44 -29.99 -31.45 25.42
N VAL A 45 -29.78 -30.82 26.58
CA VAL A 45 -29.37 -29.42 26.68
C VAL A 45 -27.86 -29.26 26.49
N ALA A 46 -27.02 -30.20 26.95
CA ALA A 46 -25.57 -30.07 26.79
C ALA A 46 -25.13 -30.06 25.31
N PRO A 47 -25.65 -30.91 24.40
CA PRO A 47 -25.35 -30.81 22.98
C PRO A 47 -25.82 -29.49 22.34
N MET A 48 -26.95 -28.93 22.80
CA MET A 48 -27.44 -27.63 22.33
C MET A 48 -26.48 -26.50 22.73
N ILE A 49 -26.04 -26.46 23.99
CA ILE A 49 -25.03 -25.50 24.47
C ILE A 49 -23.73 -25.66 23.67
N ALA A 50 -23.28 -26.90 23.43
CA ALA A 50 -22.10 -27.18 22.63
C ALA A 50 -22.25 -26.68 21.18
N LEU A 51 -23.43 -26.82 20.57
CA LEU A 51 -23.71 -26.32 19.23
C LEU A 51 -23.69 -24.80 19.18
N PHE A 52 -24.28 -24.11 20.15
CA PHE A 52 -24.19 -22.64 20.25
C PHE A 52 -22.77 -22.15 20.46
N ALA A 53 -21.99 -22.81 21.33
CA ALA A 53 -20.59 -22.51 21.54
C ALA A 53 -19.78 -22.70 20.25
N PHE A 54 -20.00 -23.81 19.55
CA PHE A 54 -19.37 -24.07 18.25
C PHE A 54 -19.73 -23.01 17.21
N TRP A 55 -20.99 -22.56 17.17
CA TRP A 55 -21.42 -21.51 16.25
C TRP A 55 -20.80 -20.15 16.59
N ALA A 56 -20.69 -19.82 17.87
CA ALA A 56 -20.00 -18.62 18.33
C ALA A 56 -18.51 -18.63 17.93
N VAL A 57 -17.86 -19.79 18.05
CA VAL A 57 -16.47 -19.98 17.59
C VAL A 57 -16.37 -19.80 16.07
N LEU A 58 -17.25 -20.40 15.27
CA LEU A 58 -17.26 -20.22 13.82
C LEU A 58 -17.41 -18.74 13.43
N LYS A 59 -18.33 -18.01 14.07
CA LYS A 59 -18.51 -16.58 13.83
C LYS A 59 -17.25 -15.79 14.18
N THR A 60 -16.60 -16.14 15.28
CA THR A 60 -15.35 -15.50 15.72
C THR A 60 -14.23 -15.74 14.71
N ILE A 61 -14.09 -16.96 14.18
CA ILE A 61 -13.11 -17.29 13.15
C ILE A 61 -13.32 -16.46 11.88
N ASN A 62 -14.56 -16.34 11.40
CA ASN A 62 -14.86 -15.53 10.22
C ASN A 62 -14.48 -14.06 10.43
N TYR A 63 -14.82 -13.50 11.60
CA TYR A 63 -14.46 -12.12 11.94
C TYR A 63 -12.94 -11.92 12.06
N GLN A 64 -12.21 -12.92 12.56
CA GLN A 64 -10.74 -12.89 12.58
C GLN A 64 -10.14 -12.96 11.18
N GLN A 65 -10.72 -13.76 10.27
CA GLN A 65 -10.26 -13.85 8.89
C GLN A 65 -10.42 -12.52 8.15
N GLU A 66 -11.55 -11.83 8.34
CA GLU A 66 -11.78 -10.50 7.77
C GLU A 66 -10.75 -9.47 8.27
N GLN A 67 -10.47 -9.47 9.58
CA GLN A 67 -9.45 -8.59 10.15
C GLN A 67 -8.05 -8.90 9.63
N ILE A 68 -7.68 -10.18 9.51
CA ILE A 68 -6.38 -10.58 8.94
C ILE A 68 -6.26 -10.11 7.49
N ALA A 69 -7.33 -10.22 6.70
CA ALA A 69 -7.35 -9.73 5.33
C ALA A 69 -7.13 -8.21 5.25
N GLN A 70 -7.81 -7.44 6.13
CA GLN A 70 -7.61 -5.99 6.22
C GLN A 70 -6.19 -5.62 6.65
N LEU A 71 -5.68 -6.25 7.72
CA LEU A 71 -4.31 -6.05 8.20
C LEU A 71 -3.26 -6.40 7.13
N SER A 72 -3.50 -7.44 6.33
CA SER A 72 -2.63 -7.79 5.21
C SER A 72 -2.57 -6.67 4.16
N ILE A 73 -3.72 -6.07 3.83
CA ILE A 73 -3.78 -4.98 2.85
C ILE A 73 -3.04 -3.75 3.40
N ASP A 74 -3.25 -3.40 4.66
CA ASP A 74 -2.59 -2.25 5.28
C ASP A 74 -1.07 -2.46 5.44
N SER A 75 -0.65 -3.68 5.76
CA SER A 75 0.77 -4.06 5.77
C SER A 75 1.41 -3.87 4.39
N GLN A 76 0.75 -4.32 3.32
CA GLN A 76 1.24 -4.12 1.95
C GLN A 76 1.33 -2.63 1.57
N LYS A 77 0.34 -1.81 1.95
CA LYS A 77 0.40 -0.35 1.74
C LYS A 77 1.60 0.27 2.44
N GLN A 78 1.84 -0.09 3.70
CA GLN A 78 2.98 0.42 4.47
C GLN A 78 4.32 -0.03 3.89
N GLU A 79 4.44 -1.28 3.43
CA GLU A 79 5.64 -1.77 2.77
C GLU A 79 5.94 -0.98 1.50
N ILE A 80 4.94 -0.72 0.66
CA ILE A 80 5.10 0.10 -0.54
C ILE A 80 5.57 1.52 -0.17
N ILE A 81 4.98 2.15 0.85
CA ILE A 81 5.41 3.48 1.31
C ILE A 81 6.89 3.47 1.72
N ARG A 82 7.33 2.46 2.49
CA ARG A 82 8.75 2.31 2.87
C ARG A 82 9.65 2.12 1.65
N CYS A 83 9.20 1.37 0.64
CA CYS A 83 9.94 1.21 -0.61
C CYS A 83 10.06 2.54 -1.36
N LEU A 84 9.00 3.36 -1.40
CA LEU A 84 9.03 4.68 -2.02
C LEU A 84 10.00 5.63 -1.30
N GLU A 85 9.97 5.67 0.04
CA GLU A 85 10.90 6.44 0.86
C GLU A 85 12.35 6.01 0.65
N LYS A 86 12.61 4.70 0.58
CA LYS A 86 13.94 4.17 0.30
C LYS A 86 14.43 4.55 -1.09
N LEU A 87 13.59 4.46 -2.12
CA LEU A 87 13.93 4.88 -3.48
C LEU A 87 14.23 6.38 -3.54
N GLU A 88 13.49 7.19 -2.79
CA GLU A 88 13.78 8.62 -2.65
C GLU A 88 15.18 8.88 -2.09
N VAL A 89 15.55 8.20 -1.00
CA VAL A 89 16.89 8.31 -0.42
C VAL A 89 17.96 7.92 -1.45
N GLN A 90 17.76 6.81 -2.15
CA GLN A 90 18.69 6.33 -3.18
C GLN A 90 18.83 7.30 -4.36
N ILE A 91 17.73 7.91 -4.82
CA ILE A 91 17.76 8.96 -5.85
C ILE A 91 18.57 10.15 -5.36
N LYS A 92 18.32 10.61 -4.14
CA LYS A 92 19.03 11.73 -3.55
C LYS A 92 20.52 11.43 -3.46
N GLU A 93 20.91 10.30 -2.88
CA GLU A 93 22.31 9.88 -2.73
C GLU A 93 23.04 9.82 -4.06
N CYS A 94 22.48 9.15 -5.08
CA CYS A 94 23.09 9.07 -6.41
C CYS A 94 23.35 10.45 -7.02
N LEU A 95 22.42 11.39 -6.84
CA LEU A 95 22.51 12.72 -7.45
C LEU A 95 23.28 13.74 -6.58
N THR A 96 23.43 13.54 -5.27
CA THR A 96 24.21 14.44 -4.42
C THR A 96 25.69 14.11 -4.39
N ASN A 97 26.08 12.89 -4.78
CA ASN A 97 27.48 12.45 -4.76
C ASN A 97 28.35 13.12 -5.84
N HIS A 98 27.76 13.91 -6.73
CA HIS A 98 28.48 14.58 -7.81
C HIS A 98 28.14 16.07 -7.87
N ASN A 99 29.16 16.90 -7.81
CA ASN A 99 29.06 18.33 -8.08
C ASN A 99 29.27 18.59 -9.57
N VAL A 100 28.47 19.51 -10.11
CA VAL A 100 28.52 19.98 -11.47
C VAL A 100 28.77 21.49 -11.43
N PRO A 101 29.89 21.98 -11.99
CA PRO A 101 30.13 23.41 -12.08
C PRO A 101 29.18 24.04 -13.09
N VAL A 102 28.40 25.04 -12.66
CA VAL A 102 27.54 25.85 -13.52
C VAL A 102 28.11 27.25 -13.56
N ARG A 103 28.28 27.78 -14.77
CA ARG A 103 28.63 29.20 -14.96
C ARG A 103 27.32 29.93 -15.21
N LEU A 104 26.98 30.86 -14.35
CA LEU A 104 25.90 31.80 -14.62
C LEU A 104 26.54 32.94 -15.41
N GLU A 105 26.13 33.10 -16.67
CA GLU A 105 26.54 34.25 -17.48
C GLU A 105 25.70 35.44 -17.03
N ASP A 106 26.23 36.21 -16.10
CA ASP A 106 25.88 37.63 -15.93
C ASP A 106 27.16 38.36 -15.48
N GLU A 107 27.73 39.12 -16.44
CA GLU A 107 28.73 40.20 -16.32
C GLU A 107 30.14 39.89 -15.74
N ASP A 108 31.14 39.91 -16.65
CA ASP A 108 32.60 40.14 -16.50
C ASP A 108 33.44 39.43 -15.41
N GLU A 109 32.84 38.80 -14.40
CA GLU A 109 33.47 37.89 -13.46
C GLU A 109 32.61 36.63 -13.36
N ALA A 110 32.88 35.65 -14.23
CA ALA A 110 32.16 34.38 -14.23
C ALA A 110 32.44 33.59 -12.93
N GLU A 111 31.64 33.83 -11.89
CA GLU A 111 31.67 33.05 -10.66
C GLU A 111 31.18 31.62 -10.97
N VAL A 112 32.09 30.66 -10.89
CA VAL A 112 31.77 29.25 -11.07
C VAL A 112 31.09 28.75 -9.80
N SER A 113 29.76 28.77 -9.78
CA SER A 113 28.99 28.16 -8.70
C SER A 113 28.92 26.64 -8.89
N GLU A 114 29.35 25.89 -7.88
CA GLU A 114 29.21 24.43 -7.86
C GLU A 114 27.81 24.05 -7.35
N TYR A 115 27.03 23.37 -8.18
CA TYR A 115 25.74 22.81 -7.79
C TYR A 115 25.81 21.29 -7.79
N THR A 116 25.08 20.64 -6.90
CA THR A 116 24.92 19.19 -6.96
C THR A 116 24.12 18.78 -8.19
N LEU A 117 24.41 17.61 -8.75
CA LEU A 117 23.62 17.04 -9.85
C LEU A 117 22.14 16.91 -9.46
N TYR A 118 21.83 16.69 -8.19
CA TYR A 118 20.47 16.71 -7.65
C TYR A 118 19.77 18.06 -7.87
N GLN A 119 20.40 19.17 -7.50
CA GLN A 119 19.85 20.50 -7.69
C GLN A 119 19.62 20.79 -9.18
N LEU A 120 20.61 20.47 -10.02
CA LEU A 120 20.53 20.65 -11.48
C LEU A 120 19.37 19.86 -12.11
N MET A 121 19.09 18.65 -11.59
CA MET A 121 18.07 17.74 -12.14
C MET A 121 16.68 17.91 -11.54
N THR A 122 16.53 18.61 -10.42
CA THR A 122 15.22 18.73 -9.73
C THR A 122 14.70 20.16 -9.61
N MET A 123 15.57 21.17 -9.48
CA MET A 123 15.12 22.55 -9.28
C MET A 123 14.64 23.19 -10.59
N LEU A 124 13.51 23.91 -10.53
CA LEU A 124 12.85 24.53 -11.69
C LEU A 124 13.74 25.55 -12.42
N PHE A 125 14.56 26.31 -11.70
CA PHE A 125 15.39 27.38 -12.27
C PHE A 125 16.43 26.87 -13.28
N PHE A 126 16.90 25.62 -13.16
CA PHE A 126 17.89 25.02 -14.06
C PHE A 126 17.31 24.40 -15.34
N SER A 127 16.15 24.89 -15.80
CA SER A 127 15.36 24.27 -16.88
C SER A 127 16.11 24.05 -18.20
N THR A 128 17.13 24.84 -18.53
CA THR A 128 17.95 24.67 -19.75
C THR A 128 19.35 24.16 -19.46
N MET A 129 19.91 24.50 -18.29
CA MET A 129 21.27 24.18 -17.86
C MET A 129 21.57 22.67 -17.82
N TYR A 130 20.57 21.83 -17.51
CA TYR A 130 20.78 20.38 -17.48
C TYR A 130 21.13 19.80 -18.85
N THR A 131 20.60 20.35 -19.95
CA THR A 131 20.89 19.88 -21.32
C THR A 131 22.28 20.26 -21.80
N GLN A 132 22.83 21.36 -21.27
CA GLN A 132 24.17 21.83 -21.62
C GLN A 132 25.26 21.06 -20.86
N ARG A 133 24.95 20.56 -19.65
CA ARG A 133 25.90 19.90 -18.77
C ARG A 133 25.80 18.38 -18.78
N ILE A 134 24.63 17.82 -19.04
CA ILE A 134 24.41 16.37 -19.06
C ILE A 134 24.23 15.94 -20.51
N LYS A 135 25.13 15.08 -20.97
CA LYS A 135 25.07 14.54 -22.32
C LYS A 135 23.94 13.50 -22.42
N LYS A 136 23.30 13.44 -23.60
CA LYS A 136 22.30 12.43 -23.93
C LYS A 136 22.84 11.01 -23.76
N SER A 137 21.94 10.04 -23.62
CA SER A 137 22.25 8.63 -23.32
C SER A 137 23.06 7.88 -24.40
N SER A 138 23.46 8.53 -25.50
CA SER A 138 24.30 7.98 -26.59
C SER A 138 25.77 7.75 -26.19
N TYR A 139 25.98 7.18 -25.01
CA TYR A 139 27.22 6.97 -24.29
C TYR A 139 28.30 6.21 -25.08
N TYR A 140 27.90 5.30 -25.97
CA TYR A 140 28.82 4.44 -26.73
C TYR A 140 29.29 5.04 -28.06
N LYS A 141 28.82 6.23 -28.46
CA LYS A 141 29.15 6.83 -29.77
C LYS A 141 30.35 7.78 -29.73
N GLU A 142 30.77 8.26 -28.56
CA GLU A 142 31.86 9.23 -28.41
C GLU A 142 33.13 8.57 -27.85
N LYS A 143 34.25 8.65 -28.57
CA LYS A 143 35.51 7.95 -28.26
C LYS A 143 36.35 8.56 -27.12
N SER A 144 36.00 9.70 -26.55
CA SER A 144 36.73 10.26 -25.41
C SER A 144 35.84 11.10 -24.51
N ARG A 145 35.56 10.60 -23.31
CA ARG A 145 34.91 11.35 -22.24
C ARG A 145 35.79 11.35 -20.99
N GLY A 146 35.74 12.44 -20.22
CA GLY A 146 36.47 12.54 -18.95
C GLY A 146 35.82 11.68 -17.86
N LYS A 147 36.58 11.30 -16.84
CA LYS A 147 36.12 10.48 -15.69
C LYS A 147 34.81 11.01 -15.06
N THR A 148 34.63 12.32 -14.99
CA THR A 148 33.43 12.98 -14.46
C THR A 148 32.17 12.68 -15.28
N ASP A 149 32.28 12.60 -16.61
CA ASP A 149 31.14 12.29 -17.49
C ASP A 149 30.65 10.84 -17.27
N TYR A 150 31.57 9.91 -17.00
CA TYR A 150 31.24 8.52 -16.67
C TYR A 150 30.45 8.43 -15.35
N MET A 151 30.89 9.17 -14.33
CA MET A 151 30.23 9.23 -13.03
C MET A 151 28.83 9.85 -13.11
N ILE A 152 28.68 10.95 -13.84
CA ILE A 152 27.38 11.59 -14.07
C ILE A 152 26.45 10.62 -14.81
N PHE A 153 26.94 9.94 -15.86
CA PHE A 153 26.16 8.97 -16.61
C PHE A 153 25.66 7.83 -15.73
N GLU A 154 26.53 7.24 -14.90
CA GLU A 154 26.16 6.16 -13.98
C GLU A 154 25.06 6.61 -13.02
N SER A 155 25.23 7.77 -12.41
CA SER A 155 24.26 8.33 -11.47
C SER A 155 22.92 8.67 -12.11
N VAL A 156 22.91 9.17 -13.34
CA VAL A 156 21.68 9.42 -14.12
C VAL A 156 20.99 8.11 -14.51
N CYS A 157 21.76 7.09 -14.91
CA CYS A 157 21.22 5.76 -15.21
C CYS A 157 20.57 5.11 -13.98
N MET A 158 21.26 5.14 -12.83
CA MET A 158 20.72 4.61 -11.57
C MET A 158 19.46 5.35 -11.14
N THR A 159 19.47 6.69 -11.24
CA THR A 159 18.29 7.52 -10.97
C THR A 159 17.11 7.15 -11.87
N THR A 160 17.37 6.92 -13.16
CA THR A 160 16.32 6.51 -14.12
C THR A 160 15.70 5.17 -13.74
N LEU A 161 16.53 4.22 -13.30
CA LEU A 161 16.05 2.93 -12.82
C LEU A 161 15.18 3.10 -11.56
N TYR A 162 15.61 3.92 -10.60
CA TYR A 162 14.84 4.19 -9.38
C TYR A 162 13.52 4.90 -9.66
N ILE A 163 13.51 5.89 -10.57
CA ILE A 163 12.28 6.56 -11.01
C ILE A 163 11.33 5.58 -11.70
N SER A 164 11.85 4.69 -12.55
CA SER A 164 11.03 3.66 -13.18
C SER A 164 10.41 2.70 -12.16
N ARG A 165 11.18 2.31 -11.13
CA ARG A 165 10.67 1.48 -10.03
C ARG A 165 9.67 2.22 -9.16
N MET A 166 9.88 3.50 -8.93
CA MET A 166 8.96 4.34 -8.17
C MET A 166 7.58 4.40 -8.86
N ALA A 167 7.55 4.54 -10.19
CA ALA A 167 6.31 4.46 -10.96
C ALA A 167 5.57 3.12 -10.75
N ASP A 168 6.29 2.00 -10.79
CA ASP A 168 5.71 0.67 -10.56
C ASP A 168 5.11 0.56 -9.15
N TYR A 169 5.79 1.07 -8.11
CA TYR A 169 5.30 1.08 -6.73
C TYR A 169 4.09 1.99 -6.53
N ILE A 170 4.08 3.19 -7.14
CA ILE A 170 2.92 4.09 -7.09
C ILE A 170 1.70 3.42 -7.77
N ALA A 171 1.92 2.76 -8.91
CA ALA A 171 0.86 2.03 -9.61
C ALA A 171 0.33 0.85 -8.78
N ALA A 172 1.20 0.14 -8.06
CA ALA A 172 0.79 -0.91 -7.12
C ALA A 172 -0.01 -0.35 -5.94
N TYR A 173 0.44 0.77 -5.35
CA TYR A 173 -0.27 1.43 -4.25
C TYR A 173 -1.68 1.85 -4.65
N ARG A 174 -1.85 2.40 -5.87
CA ARG A 174 -3.16 2.79 -6.42
C ARG A 174 -4.13 1.62 -6.58
N LYS A 175 -3.64 0.39 -6.72
CA LYS A 175 -4.51 -0.82 -6.77
C LYS A 175 -4.99 -1.26 -5.40
N LEU A 176 -4.27 -0.89 -4.33
CA LEU A 176 -4.55 -1.29 -2.96
C LEU A 176 -5.29 -0.20 -2.16
N SER A 177 -5.15 1.06 -2.56
CA SER A 177 -5.69 2.22 -1.85
C SER A 177 -6.32 3.21 -2.83
N ASP A 178 -7.51 3.70 -2.49
CA ASP A 178 -8.15 4.83 -3.15
C ASP A 178 -7.53 6.18 -2.73
N ASP A 179 -6.57 6.17 -1.80
CA ASP A 179 -5.88 7.37 -1.34
C ASP A 179 -5.02 8.00 -2.46
N LYS A 180 -5.43 9.21 -2.86
CA LYS A 180 -4.77 10.01 -3.90
C LYS A 180 -3.65 10.88 -3.35
N PHE A 181 -3.54 11.05 -2.03
CA PHE A 181 -2.56 11.95 -1.43
C PHE A 181 -1.15 11.43 -1.61
N VAL A 182 -0.88 10.18 -1.21
CA VAL A 182 0.45 9.56 -1.34
C VAL A 182 0.89 9.50 -2.81
N THR A 183 0.01 9.02 -3.68
CA THR A 183 0.29 8.90 -5.11
C THR A 183 0.52 10.26 -5.76
N GLY A 184 -0.29 11.27 -5.41
CA GLY A 184 -0.15 12.64 -5.88
C GLY A 184 1.14 13.32 -5.40
N PHE A 185 1.52 13.13 -4.13
CA PHE A 185 2.74 13.68 -3.56
C PHE A 185 3.99 13.21 -4.30
N TYR A 186 4.16 11.89 -4.46
CA TYR A 186 5.31 11.33 -5.17
C TYR A 186 5.28 11.67 -6.66
N TYR A 187 4.09 11.70 -7.27
CA TYR A 187 3.94 12.13 -8.66
C TYR A 187 4.44 13.56 -8.86
N ASP A 188 3.89 14.54 -8.12
CA ASP A 188 4.21 15.95 -8.28
C ASP A 188 5.69 16.24 -7.94
N LYS A 189 6.26 15.52 -6.97
CA LYS A 189 7.67 15.66 -6.57
C LYS A 189 8.66 15.22 -7.66
N TYR A 190 8.39 14.12 -8.36
CA TYR A 190 9.34 13.51 -9.30
C TYR A 190 9.01 13.74 -10.77
N ARG A 191 7.88 14.38 -11.08
CA ARG A 191 7.45 14.68 -12.47
C ARG A 191 8.52 15.42 -13.27
N GLU A 192 9.10 16.48 -12.70
CA GLU A 192 10.10 17.30 -13.41
C GLU A 192 11.41 16.53 -13.62
N LEU A 193 11.82 15.70 -12.65
CA LEU A 193 12.97 14.82 -12.82
C LEU A 193 12.74 13.82 -13.96
N ALA A 194 11.57 13.15 -13.97
CA ALA A 194 11.20 12.21 -15.03
C ALA A 194 11.18 12.88 -16.41
N LYS A 195 10.62 14.10 -16.51
CA LYS A 195 10.62 14.90 -17.74
C LYS A 195 12.04 15.20 -18.24
N ARG A 196 12.96 15.58 -17.35
CA ARG A 196 14.36 15.86 -17.72
C ARG A 196 15.09 14.60 -18.17
N LEU A 197 14.90 13.48 -17.48
CA LEU A 197 15.46 12.19 -17.87
C LEU A 197 14.95 11.72 -19.23
N HIS A 198 13.67 11.96 -19.52
CA HIS A 198 13.09 11.68 -20.83
C HIS A 198 13.70 12.57 -21.94
N ASN A 199 13.81 13.88 -21.70
CA ASN A 199 14.44 14.81 -22.64
C ASN A 199 15.92 14.49 -22.92
N LEU A 200 16.61 13.88 -21.95
CA LEU A 200 17.99 13.39 -22.09
C LEU A 200 18.09 12.00 -22.72
N GLU A 201 16.97 11.38 -23.09
CA GLU A 201 16.88 10.03 -23.68
C GLU A 201 17.33 8.89 -22.75
N TYR A 202 17.28 9.11 -21.43
CA TYR A 202 17.52 8.05 -20.44
C TYR A 202 16.22 7.32 -20.07
N LEU A 203 15.10 8.05 -19.98
CA LEU A 203 13.80 7.46 -19.64
C LEU A 203 12.99 7.16 -20.92
N ASN A 204 12.71 5.86 -21.13
CA ASN A 204 11.88 5.38 -22.23
C ASN A 204 10.48 6.00 -22.19
N SER A 205 9.91 6.28 -23.37
CA SER A 205 8.60 6.90 -23.53
C SER A 205 7.49 6.16 -22.78
N ASP A 206 7.47 4.83 -22.82
CA ASP A 206 6.45 4.00 -22.16
C ASP A 206 6.43 4.20 -20.64
N LYS A 207 7.61 4.34 -20.02
CA LYS A 207 7.73 4.61 -18.59
C LYS A 207 7.49 6.08 -18.25
N TYR A 208 7.77 6.98 -19.19
CA TYR A 208 7.49 8.40 -19.04
C TYR A 208 6.00 8.74 -19.13
N GLU A 209 5.21 7.97 -19.89
CA GLU A 209 3.76 8.18 -20.03
C GLU A 209 3.05 8.20 -18.67
N PHE A 210 3.45 7.31 -17.76
CA PHE A 210 3.00 7.31 -16.37
C PHE A 210 3.19 8.67 -15.67
N TRP A 211 4.30 9.36 -15.93
CA TRP A 211 4.65 10.66 -15.33
C TRP A 211 4.10 11.86 -16.10
N ARG A 212 3.49 11.64 -17.26
CA ARG A 212 2.86 12.69 -18.07
C ARG A 212 1.41 12.91 -17.62
N GLU A 213 0.69 11.82 -17.38
CA GLU A 213 -0.71 11.86 -17.00
C GLU A 213 -0.87 12.08 -15.49
N LYS A 214 -1.28 13.29 -15.09
CA LYS A 214 -1.54 13.55 -13.67
C LYS A 214 -2.67 12.62 -13.22
N PRO A 215 -2.49 11.79 -12.17
CA PRO A 215 -3.58 10.99 -11.64
C PRO A 215 -4.71 11.93 -11.21
N GLU A 216 -5.90 11.76 -11.79
CA GLU A 216 -7.05 12.63 -11.58
C GLU A 216 -7.35 12.82 -10.08
N THR A 217 -6.96 13.98 -9.57
CA THR A 217 -7.31 14.46 -8.24
C THR A 217 -8.65 15.17 -8.39
N LYS A 218 -9.75 14.45 -8.14
CA LYS A 218 -11.00 15.15 -7.80
C LYS A 218 -10.76 15.87 -6.48
N PRO A 219 -10.97 17.19 -6.38
CA PRO A 219 -10.80 17.90 -5.13
C PRO A 219 -11.86 17.37 -4.15
N GLN A 220 -11.42 16.68 -3.09
CA GLN A 220 -12.22 16.56 -1.88
C GLN A 220 -12.06 17.87 -1.10
N LEU A 221 -12.74 18.91 -1.58
CA LEU A 221 -13.15 20.01 -0.73
C LEU A 221 -14.56 19.67 -0.25
N ASP A 222 -14.63 19.07 0.93
CA ASP A 222 -15.81 19.14 1.79
C ASP A 222 -15.33 18.98 3.24
N LEU A 223 -14.70 20.04 3.74
CA LEU A 223 -14.67 20.31 5.18
C LEU A 223 -16.08 20.81 5.55
N LYS A 224 -16.84 19.95 6.23
CA LYS A 224 -18.00 20.33 7.05
C LYS A 224 -17.68 20.03 8.51
#